data_AF-A0A7Z9M8Q8-F1
#
_entry.id   AF-A0A7Z9M8Q8-F1
#
_cell.length_a   1.000
_cell.length_b   1.000
_cell.length_c   1.000
_cell.angle_alpha   90.00
_cell.angle_beta   90.00
_cell.angle_gamma   90.00
#
_symmetry.space_group_name_H-M   'P 1'
#
loop_
_entity.id
_entity.type
_entity.pdbx_description
1 polymer ?
#
loop_
_entity_poly.entity_id
_entity_poly.type
_entity_poly.pdbx_seq_one_letter_code
_entity_poly.pdbx_strand_id
1 'polypeptide(L)'
;MYELNWDIPCQSPLFEREYILNIEDILPALNKIEQSIDPKTNPVDRHIAAFVAARVTKISIEPFLQEIGDPDEALQTLGALKLLASLQKQYGPDILTGLSKWIGGQMGPIIKFYQSRSTQKHLETEVPKVVRNGNLSELLELLDNPETRLTDASEYEIAIEAFRVAQDEIKKVEHDMGPNSDIALLASRKVASVTSVVIMTFVIVVMFIAG
;
A
#
# COMPACT_ATOMS: atom_id res chain seq x y z
N MET A 1 21.45 15.98 -26.62
CA MET A 1 21.20 17.42 -26.89
C MET A 1 21.77 18.29 -25.79
N TYR A 2 21.35 18.11 -24.53
CA TYR A 2 21.84 18.91 -23.40
C TYR A 2 23.32 18.71 -23.07
N GLU A 3 23.85 17.49 -23.19
CA GLU A 3 25.28 17.19 -22.97
C GLU A 3 26.22 17.95 -23.90
N LEU A 4 25.76 18.25 -25.12
CA LEU A 4 26.55 18.92 -26.15
C LEU A 4 26.43 20.45 -26.08
N ASN A 5 25.43 20.99 -25.36
CA ASN A 5 25.11 22.41 -25.34
C ASN A 5 24.64 22.86 -23.95
N TRP A 6 25.56 23.46 -23.19
CA TRP A 6 25.30 23.91 -21.81
C TRP A 6 24.36 25.13 -21.72
N ASP A 7 24.19 25.89 -22.80
CA ASP A 7 23.38 27.11 -22.83
C ASP A 7 21.91 26.88 -23.23
N ILE A 8 21.53 25.62 -23.49
CA ILE A 8 20.15 25.28 -23.84
C ILE A 8 19.35 25.04 -22.55
N PRO A 9 18.20 25.73 -22.36
CA PRO A 9 17.35 25.53 -21.19
C PRO A 9 16.59 24.21 -21.30
N CYS A 10 16.07 23.72 -20.18
CA CYS A 10 15.14 22.59 -20.20
C CYS A 10 13.97 22.89 -21.15
N GLN A 11 13.63 21.92 -22.00
CA GLN A 11 12.62 22.05 -23.06
C GLN A 11 11.30 21.36 -22.66
N SER A 12 11.12 21.11 -21.37
CA SER A 12 9.89 20.54 -20.86
C SER A 12 8.72 21.50 -21.10
N PRO A 13 7.56 21.01 -21.58
CA PRO A 13 6.33 21.80 -21.64
C PRO A 13 5.90 22.32 -20.26
N LEU A 14 6.37 21.71 -19.16
CA LEU A 14 6.10 22.18 -17.81
C LEU A 14 6.73 23.55 -17.52
N PHE A 15 7.77 23.93 -18.28
CA PHE A 15 8.49 25.19 -18.11
C PHE A 15 8.20 26.20 -19.23
N GLU A 16 7.06 26.14 -19.92
CA GLU A 16 6.73 27.09 -21.01
C GLU A 16 6.86 28.57 -20.63
N ARG A 17 6.73 28.89 -19.34
CA ARG A 17 6.80 30.26 -18.80
C ARG A 17 8.12 30.58 -18.09
N GLU A 18 9.05 29.62 -18.00
CA GLU A 18 10.29 29.75 -17.23
C GLU A 18 11.50 29.27 -18.03
N TYR A 19 12.60 30.03 -17.98
CA TYR A 19 13.82 29.70 -18.71
C TYR A 19 14.82 28.99 -17.79
N ILE A 20 14.72 27.67 -17.71
CA ILE A 20 15.50 26.87 -16.74
C ILE A 20 16.85 26.45 -17.34
N LEU A 21 17.93 27.13 -16.95
CA LEU A 21 19.30 26.83 -17.38
C LEU A 21 20.11 26.00 -16.38
N ASN A 22 19.85 26.18 -15.09
CA ASN A 22 20.62 25.54 -14.03
C ASN A 22 19.82 24.41 -13.39
N ILE A 23 20.53 23.44 -12.82
CA ILE A 23 19.90 22.28 -12.18
C ILE A 23 19.18 22.68 -10.89
N GLU A 24 19.70 23.69 -10.19
CA GLU A 24 19.17 24.25 -8.96
C GLU A 24 17.79 24.90 -9.15
N ASP A 25 17.47 25.33 -10.37
CA ASP A 25 16.23 26.02 -10.70
C ASP A 25 15.07 25.03 -11.01
N ILE A 26 15.36 23.75 -11.25
CA ILE A 26 14.36 22.73 -11.62
C ILE A 26 13.34 22.51 -10.49
N LEU A 27 13.79 22.26 -9.27
CA LEU A 27 12.90 21.93 -8.16
C LEU A 27 12.01 23.12 -7.73
N PRO A 28 12.54 24.35 -7.57
CA PRO A 28 11.71 25.53 -7.32
C PRO A 28 10.67 25.76 -8.42
N ALA A 29 11.03 25.59 -9.69
CA ALA A 29 10.13 25.76 -10.82
C ALA A 29 8.98 24.73 -10.79
N LEU A 30 9.31 23.44 -10.63
CA LEU A 30 8.31 22.37 -10.49
C LEU A 30 7.38 22.60 -9.29
N ASN A 31 7.92 23.06 -8.18
CA ASN A 31 7.14 23.35 -6.98
C ASN A 31 6.11 24.46 -7.18
N LYS A 32 6.45 25.47 -7.99
CA LYS A 32 5.59 26.63 -8.23
C LYS A 32 4.44 26.34 -9.19
N ILE A 33 4.64 25.44 -10.16
CA ILE A 33 3.64 25.17 -11.20
C ILE A 33 2.54 24.17 -10.79
N GLU A 34 2.65 23.52 -9.63
CA GLU A 34 1.70 22.49 -9.15
C GLU A 34 0.23 22.92 -9.27
N GLN A 35 -0.08 24.18 -8.97
CA GLN A 35 -1.45 24.69 -8.99
C GLN A 35 -2.03 24.89 -10.39
N SER A 36 -1.19 24.86 -11.43
CA SER A 36 -1.55 25.21 -12.82
C SER A 36 -1.47 24.03 -13.79
N ILE A 37 -1.20 22.82 -13.30
CA ILE A 37 -1.01 21.61 -14.10
C ILE A 37 -2.09 20.56 -13.76
N ASP A 38 -2.33 19.61 -14.67
CA ASP A 38 -3.12 18.42 -14.34
C ASP A 38 -2.37 17.59 -13.28
N PRO A 39 -2.96 17.33 -12.10
CA PRO A 39 -2.33 16.55 -11.03
C PRO A 39 -1.87 15.14 -11.44
N LYS A 40 -2.43 14.58 -12.52
CA LYS A 40 -2.04 13.28 -13.07
C LYS A 40 -0.81 13.32 -13.96
N THR A 41 -0.33 14.51 -14.30
CA THR A 41 0.90 14.66 -15.09
C THR A 41 2.10 14.29 -14.22
N ASN A 42 3.02 13.50 -14.75
CA ASN A 42 4.27 13.20 -14.06
C ASN A 42 5.15 14.46 -14.02
N PRO A 43 5.65 14.89 -12.84
CA PRO A 43 6.54 16.05 -12.72
C PRO A 43 7.91 15.85 -13.37
N VAL A 44 8.25 14.63 -13.78
CA VAL A 44 9.50 14.30 -14.50
C VAL A 44 9.16 13.73 -15.87
N ASP A 45 9.09 14.60 -16.87
CA ASP A 45 8.98 14.18 -18.26
C ASP A 45 10.33 13.82 -18.88
N ARG A 46 10.32 13.38 -20.14
CA ARG A 46 11.55 13.01 -20.88
C ARG A 46 12.57 14.15 -21.01
N HIS A 47 12.12 15.40 -21.08
CA HIS A 47 13.00 16.56 -21.22
C HIS A 47 13.63 16.92 -19.88
N ILE A 48 12.89 16.84 -18.79
CA ILE A 48 13.42 16.99 -17.43
C ILE A 48 14.41 15.88 -17.15
N ALA A 49 14.04 14.62 -17.40
CA ALA A 49 14.93 13.47 -17.21
C ALA A 49 16.25 13.62 -17.98
N ALA A 50 16.18 13.97 -19.28
CA ALA A 50 17.36 14.18 -20.11
C ALA A 50 18.19 15.41 -19.68
N PHE A 51 17.54 16.48 -19.23
CA PHE A 51 18.22 17.67 -18.73
C PHE A 51 18.98 17.36 -17.44
N VAL A 52 18.31 16.70 -16.49
CA VAL A 52 18.91 16.27 -15.22
C VAL A 52 20.08 15.31 -15.48
N ALA A 53 19.89 14.31 -16.35
CA ALA A 53 20.96 13.38 -16.76
C ALA A 53 22.22 14.08 -17.28
N ALA A 54 22.05 15.16 -18.04
CA ALA A 54 23.18 15.91 -18.60
C ALA A 54 23.85 16.87 -17.62
N ARG A 55 23.16 17.30 -16.55
CA ARG A 55 23.65 18.34 -15.63
C ARG A 55 24.11 17.81 -14.28
N VAL A 56 23.59 16.67 -13.84
CA VAL A 56 23.95 16.06 -12.57
C VAL A 56 25.16 15.15 -12.73
N THR A 57 26.25 15.50 -12.07
CA THR A 57 27.51 14.74 -12.12
C THR A 57 27.99 14.26 -10.75
N LYS A 58 27.39 14.76 -9.67
CA LYS A 58 27.84 14.52 -8.28
C LYS A 58 27.20 13.31 -7.62
N ILE A 59 26.07 12.85 -8.13
CA ILE A 59 25.28 11.74 -7.59
C ILE A 59 24.91 10.79 -8.73
N SER A 60 24.81 9.49 -8.44
CA SER A 60 24.30 8.53 -9.42
C SER A 60 22.78 8.62 -9.46
N ILE A 61 22.24 8.81 -10.66
CA ILE A 61 20.80 8.96 -10.92
C ILE A 61 20.30 7.97 -11.98
N GLU A 62 21.20 7.24 -12.62
CA GLU A 62 20.92 6.29 -13.69
C GLU A 62 19.89 5.22 -13.28
N PRO A 63 19.94 4.63 -12.07
CA PRO A 63 18.91 3.67 -11.65
C PRO A 63 17.52 4.31 -11.59
N PHE A 64 17.42 5.57 -11.16
CA PHE A 64 16.13 6.27 -11.06
C PHE A 64 15.59 6.63 -12.45
N LEU A 65 16.47 6.98 -13.38
CA LEU A 65 16.10 7.22 -14.79
C LEU A 65 15.62 5.95 -15.48
N GLN A 66 16.16 4.78 -15.12
CA GLN A 66 15.65 3.50 -15.60
C GLN A 66 14.24 3.22 -15.08
N GLU A 67 14.00 3.44 -13.78
CA GLU A 67 12.66 3.29 -13.18
C GLU A 67 11.63 4.25 -13.80
N ILE A 68 12.02 5.50 -14.10
CA ILE A 68 11.17 6.48 -14.79
C ILE A 68 10.76 6.00 -16.21
N GLY A 69 11.60 5.20 -16.86
CA GLY A 69 11.33 4.64 -18.19
C GLY A 69 10.55 3.32 -18.18
N ASP A 70 10.25 2.76 -17.00
CA ASP A 70 9.57 1.46 -16.87
C ASP A 70 8.10 1.57 -17.31
N PRO A 71 7.48 0.55 -17.95
CA PRO A 71 6.04 0.59 -18.27
C PRO A 71 5.11 0.56 -17.05
N ASP A 72 5.57 0.14 -15.87
CA ASP A 72 4.79 0.12 -14.63
C ASP A 72 4.70 1.53 -14.01
N GLU A 73 3.48 2.07 -13.90
CA GLU A 73 3.20 3.41 -13.35
C GLU A 73 3.73 3.62 -11.93
N ALA A 74 3.74 2.57 -11.10
CA ALA A 74 4.26 2.64 -9.75
C ALA A 74 5.79 2.74 -9.73
N LEU A 75 6.47 2.01 -10.63
CA LEU A 75 7.92 2.14 -10.81
C LEU A 75 8.29 3.51 -11.40
N GLN A 76 7.53 4.02 -12.37
CA GLN A 76 7.74 5.37 -12.90
C GLN A 76 7.64 6.44 -11.81
N THR A 77 6.59 6.36 -10.99
CA THR A 77 6.33 7.33 -9.90
C THR A 77 7.40 7.21 -8.81
N LEU A 78 7.81 5.98 -8.47
CA LEU A 78 8.85 5.75 -7.47
C LEU A 78 10.21 6.27 -7.96
N GLY A 79 10.55 6.01 -9.22
CA GLY A 79 11.76 6.54 -9.86
C GLY A 79 11.78 8.07 -9.88
N ALA A 80 10.65 8.70 -10.21
CA ALA A 80 10.50 10.15 -10.15
C ALA A 80 10.69 10.68 -8.72
N LEU A 81 10.08 10.05 -7.71
CA LEU A 81 10.27 10.43 -6.31
C LEU A 81 11.73 10.30 -5.86
N LYS A 82 12.39 9.18 -6.17
CA LYS A 82 13.81 8.95 -5.86
C LYS A 82 14.72 9.99 -6.51
N LEU A 83 14.48 10.31 -7.78
CA LEU A 83 15.22 11.34 -8.50
C LEU A 83 15.04 12.70 -7.82
N LEU A 84 13.80 13.14 -7.61
CA LEU A 84 13.48 14.45 -7.02
C LEU A 84 13.98 14.57 -5.58
N ALA A 85 13.87 13.52 -4.77
CA ALA A 85 14.41 13.49 -3.41
C ALA A 85 15.94 13.60 -3.40
N SER A 86 16.62 12.89 -4.33
CA SER A 86 18.08 12.97 -4.47
C SER A 86 18.53 14.37 -4.92
N LEU A 87 17.80 14.99 -5.84
CA LEU A 87 18.04 16.38 -6.25
C LEU A 87 17.83 17.34 -5.08
N GLN A 88 16.75 17.18 -4.31
CA GLN A 88 16.46 18.04 -3.17
C GLN A 88 17.57 17.96 -2.14
N LYS A 89 18.04 16.75 -1.82
CA LYS A 89 19.15 16.53 -0.89
C LYS A 89 20.45 17.16 -1.37
N GLN A 90 20.69 17.20 -2.68
CA GLN A 90 21.95 17.66 -3.26
C GLN A 90 21.99 19.17 -3.54
N TYR A 91 20.86 19.76 -3.93
CA TYR A 91 20.77 21.13 -4.45
C TYR A 91 19.78 22.02 -3.69
N GLY A 92 18.97 21.45 -2.79
CA GLY A 92 17.86 22.14 -2.16
C GLY A 92 16.75 22.51 -3.16
N PRO A 93 15.80 23.37 -2.76
CA PRO A 93 15.60 23.89 -1.41
C PRO A 93 15.04 22.82 -0.45
N ASP A 94 15.20 23.05 0.86
CA ASP A 94 14.79 22.09 1.89
C ASP A 94 13.28 21.82 1.96
N ILE A 95 12.47 22.76 1.44
CA ILE A 95 11.00 22.70 1.53
C ILE A 95 10.38 22.92 0.15
N LEU A 96 9.68 21.90 -0.35
CA LEU A 96 9.02 21.86 -1.66
C LEU A 96 7.56 21.39 -1.50
N THR A 97 6.72 22.19 -0.82
CA THR A 97 5.34 21.79 -0.48
C THR A 97 4.43 21.56 -1.69
N GLY A 98 4.56 22.37 -2.74
CA GLY A 98 3.83 22.20 -3.99
C GLY A 98 4.26 20.91 -4.70
N LEU A 99 5.56 20.70 -4.91
CA LEU A 99 6.05 19.48 -5.56
C LEU A 99 5.75 18.22 -4.73
N SER A 100 5.88 18.30 -3.41
CA SER A 100 5.55 17.20 -2.51
C SER A 100 4.06 16.86 -2.58
N LYS A 101 3.18 17.85 -2.67
CA LYS A 101 1.75 17.64 -2.90
C LYS A 101 1.46 17.00 -4.25
N TRP A 102 2.13 17.46 -5.29
CA TRP A 102 1.95 16.95 -6.64
C TRP A 102 2.36 15.47 -6.75
N ILE A 103 3.57 15.13 -6.31
CA ILE A 103 4.05 13.74 -6.37
C ILE A 103 3.27 12.88 -5.35
N GLY A 104 2.97 13.40 -4.16
CA GLY A 104 2.20 12.72 -3.13
C GLY A 104 0.80 12.29 -3.58
N GLY A 105 0.17 13.08 -4.46
CA GLY A 105 -1.11 12.74 -5.10
C GLY A 105 -1.05 11.54 -6.05
N GLN A 106 0.15 11.13 -6.48
CA GLN A 106 0.38 10.03 -7.42
C GLN A 106 0.87 8.74 -6.74
N MET A 107 0.92 8.69 -5.39
CA MET A 107 1.49 7.57 -4.65
C MET A 107 0.59 6.31 -4.58
N GLY A 108 -0.66 6.39 -5.05
CA GLY A 108 -1.63 5.29 -4.98
C GLY A 108 -1.13 3.95 -5.54
N PRO A 109 -0.51 3.91 -6.74
CA PRO A 109 0.09 2.68 -7.28
C PRO A 109 1.20 2.10 -6.39
N ILE A 110 2.04 2.93 -5.78
CA ILE A 110 3.13 2.47 -4.89
C ILE A 110 2.56 1.87 -3.60
N ILE A 111 1.54 2.49 -3.01
CA ILE A 111 0.87 1.97 -1.81
C ILE A 111 0.29 0.58 -2.06
N LYS A 112 -0.19 0.30 -3.28
CA LYS A 112 -0.74 -1.02 -3.66
C LYS A 112 0.29 -2.14 -3.73
N PHE A 113 1.60 -1.85 -3.67
CA PHE A 113 2.61 -2.90 -3.56
C PHE A 113 2.63 -3.59 -2.19
N TYR A 114 2.08 -2.95 -1.15
CA TYR A 114 1.90 -3.58 0.15
C TYR A 114 0.72 -4.56 0.10
N GLN A 115 0.86 -5.74 0.70
CA GLN A 115 -0.15 -6.79 0.69
C GLN A 115 -1.23 -6.52 1.74
N SER A 116 -0.86 -6.02 2.91
CA SER A 116 -1.82 -5.79 3.98
C SER A 116 -2.67 -4.54 3.75
N ARG A 117 -3.99 -4.71 3.88
CA ARG A 117 -4.95 -3.60 3.85
C ARG A 117 -4.74 -2.62 4.99
N SER A 118 -4.27 -3.07 6.16
CA SER A 118 -3.98 -2.18 7.29
C SER A 118 -2.79 -1.28 6.97
N THR A 119 -1.73 -1.84 6.38
CA THR A 119 -0.54 -1.09 5.94
C THR A 119 -0.89 -0.10 4.85
N GLN A 120 -1.65 -0.52 3.84
CA GLN A 120 -2.16 0.39 2.80
C GLN A 120 -2.94 1.55 3.43
N LYS A 121 -3.86 1.27 4.36
CA LYS A 121 -4.67 2.30 5.03
C LYS A 121 -3.83 3.25 5.88
N HIS A 122 -2.80 2.73 6.54
CA HIS A 122 -1.85 3.52 7.30
C HIS A 122 -1.10 4.49 6.36
N LEU A 123 -0.53 3.99 5.26
CA LEU A 123 0.18 4.81 4.28
C LEU A 123 -0.73 5.88 3.63
N GLU A 124 -1.96 5.51 3.25
CA GLU A 124 -2.97 6.47 2.77
C GLU A 124 -3.24 7.62 3.76
N THR A 125 -3.06 7.37 5.05
CA THR A 125 -3.29 8.35 6.13
C THR A 125 -2.03 9.18 6.43
N GLU A 126 -0.85 8.58 6.35
CA GLU A 126 0.42 9.25 6.67
C GLU A 126 0.97 10.08 5.50
N VAL A 127 0.80 9.63 4.24
CA VAL A 127 1.28 10.37 3.05
C VAL A 127 0.82 11.83 3.05
N PRO A 128 -0.48 12.15 3.24
CA PRO A 128 -0.94 13.54 3.28
C PRO A 128 -0.38 14.38 4.43
N LYS A 129 0.14 13.75 5.50
CA LYS A 129 0.79 14.45 6.62
C LYS A 129 2.22 14.82 6.26
N VAL A 130 3.00 13.86 5.75
CA VAL A 130 4.40 14.06 5.34
C VAL A 130 4.49 15.04 4.17
N VAL A 131 3.56 14.97 3.22
CA VAL A 131 3.47 15.89 2.08
C VAL A 131 3.49 17.37 2.49
N ARG A 132 2.89 17.71 3.65
CA ARG A 132 2.81 19.09 4.14
C ARG A 132 4.17 19.64 4.58
N ASN A 133 5.13 18.78 4.87
CA ASN A 133 6.47 19.17 5.27
C ASN A 133 7.32 19.62 4.07
N GLY A 134 6.94 19.23 2.85
CA GLY A 134 7.69 19.56 1.63
C GLY A 134 9.04 18.83 1.52
N ASN A 135 9.27 17.81 2.34
CA ASN A 135 10.48 17.00 2.33
C ASN A 135 10.24 15.71 1.53
N LEU A 136 10.81 15.63 0.32
CA LEU A 136 10.67 14.48 -0.56
C LEU A 136 11.45 13.26 -0.07
N SER A 137 12.52 13.46 0.70
CA SER A 137 13.27 12.37 1.31
C SER A 137 12.46 11.68 2.42
N GLU A 138 11.75 12.47 3.24
CA GLU A 138 10.83 11.94 4.26
C GLU A 138 9.67 11.16 3.61
N LEU A 139 9.13 11.68 2.49
CA LEU A 139 8.10 10.98 1.73
C LEU A 139 8.61 9.66 1.12
N LEU A 140 9.85 9.65 0.61
CA LEU A 140 10.49 8.46 0.08
C LEU A 140 10.72 7.42 1.18
N GLU A 141 11.21 7.82 2.34
CA GLU A 141 11.45 6.93 3.49
C GLU A 141 10.16 6.25 3.97
N LEU A 142 9.02 6.95 3.93
CA LEU A 142 7.71 6.39 4.27
C LEU A 142 7.27 5.27 3.30
N LEU A 143 7.62 5.38 2.01
CA LEU A 143 7.04 4.54 0.94
C LEU A 143 7.99 3.47 0.39
N ASP A 144 9.28 3.67 0.54
CA ASP A 144 10.33 2.78 0.01
C ASP A 144 11.21 2.23 1.13
N ASN A 145 10.56 1.78 2.21
CA ASN A 145 11.24 1.09 3.30
C ASN A 145 11.24 -0.44 3.05
N PRO A 146 12.41 -1.06 2.82
CA PRO A 146 12.51 -2.49 2.53
C PRO A 146 12.13 -3.36 3.74
N GLU A 147 12.43 -2.92 4.97
CA GLU A 147 12.06 -3.63 6.18
C GLU A 147 10.54 -3.67 6.34
N THR A 148 9.87 -2.53 6.16
CA THR A 148 8.40 -2.46 6.21
C THR A 148 7.75 -3.37 5.18
N ARG A 149 8.30 -3.46 3.96
CA ARG A 149 7.79 -4.38 2.92
C ARG A 149 7.97 -5.85 3.28
N LEU A 150 9.12 -6.22 3.85
CA LEU A 150 9.38 -7.59 4.30
C LEU A 150 8.45 -7.98 5.46
N THR A 151 8.31 -7.09 6.44
CA THR A 151 7.42 -7.28 7.57
C THR A 151 5.98 -7.42 7.10
N ASP A 152 5.50 -6.52 6.25
CA ASP A 152 4.14 -6.56 5.68
C ASP A 152 3.83 -7.89 4.98
N ALA A 153 4.75 -8.39 4.15
CA ALA A 153 4.59 -9.67 3.48
C ALA A 153 4.53 -10.86 4.46
N SER A 154 5.41 -10.87 5.48
CA SER A 154 5.45 -11.94 6.47
C SER A 154 4.22 -11.93 7.40
N GLU A 155 3.78 -10.76 7.85
CA GLU A 155 2.60 -10.59 8.69
C GLU A 155 1.32 -10.97 7.93
N TYR A 156 1.26 -10.64 6.64
CA TYR A 156 0.15 -11.04 5.78
C TYR A 156 0.06 -12.57 5.63
N GLU A 157 1.20 -13.26 5.46
CA GLU A 157 1.25 -14.72 5.40
C GLU A 157 0.78 -15.36 6.72
N ILE A 158 1.26 -14.83 7.86
CA ILE A 158 0.82 -15.27 9.19
C ILE A 158 -0.69 -15.07 9.37
N ALA A 159 -1.24 -13.94 8.90
CA ALA A 159 -2.66 -13.66 8.99
C ALA A 159 -3.52 -14.61 8.14
N ILE A 160 -3.05 -14.98 6.93
CA ILE A 160 -3.71 -16.00 6.10
C ILE A 160 -3.75 -17.35 6.83
N GLU A 161 -2.63 -17.76 7.41
CA GLU A 161 -2.55 -19.04 8.09
C GLU A 161 -3.44 -19.07 9.35
N ALA A 162 -3.42 -18.01 10.15
CA ALA A 162 -4.30 -17.88 11.30
C ALA A 162 -5.78 -17.93 10.91
N PHE A 163 -6.15 -17.29 9.78
CA PHE A 163 -7.51 -17.36 9.25
C PHE A 163 -7.89 -18.77 8.82
N ARG A 164 -6.98 -19.50 8.15
CA ARG A 164 -7.20 -20.90 7.76
C ARG A 164 -7.44 -21.79 8.98
N VAL A 165 -6.59 -21.69 9.99
CA VAL A 165 -6.72 -22.46 11.25
C VAL A 165 -8.06 -22.15 11.94
N ALA A 166 -8.43 -20.87 12.02
CA ALA A 166 -9.71 -20.47 12.61
C ALA A 166 -10.91 -21.04 11.83
N GLN A 167 -10.86 -21.08 10.50
CA GLN A 167 -11.90 -21.67 9.66
C GLN A 167 -12.03 -23.18 9.86
N ASP A 168 -10.92 -23.89 9.98
CA ASP A 168 -10.93 -25.33 10.23
C ASP A 168 -11.47 -25.66 11.62
N GLU A 169 -11.15 -24.85 12.64
CA GLU A 169 -11.71 -25.00 13.98
C GLU A 169 -13.22 -24.71 13.99
N ILE A 170 -13.69 -23.68 13.27
CA ILE A 170 -15.14 -23.41 13.12
C ILE A 170 -15.86 -24.63 12.53
N LYS A 171 -15.33 -25.20 11.44
CA LYS A 171 -15.93 -26.40 10.81
C LYS A 171 -15.94 -27.59 11.76
N LYS A 172 -14.88 -27.78 12.53
CA LYS A 172 -14.79 -28.86 13.51
C LYS A 172 -15.83 -28.70 14.61
N VAL A 173 -15.96 -27.49 15.17
CA VAL A 173 -16.98 -27.16 16.16
C VAL A 173 -18.40 -27.37 15.62
N GLU A 174 -18.67 -26.92 14.38
CA GLU A 174 -19.96 -27.15 13.72
C GLU A 174 -20.25 -28.65 13.51
N HIS A 175 -19.25 -29.43 13.14
CA HIS A 175 -19.38 -30.88 12.99
C HIS A 175 -19.66 -31.57 14.34
N ASP A 176 -18.90 -31.23 15.39
CA ASP A 176 -19.01 -31.80 16.73
C ASP A 176 -20.30 -31.38 17.45
N MET A 177 -20.94 -30.29 17.03
CA MET A 177 -22.25 -29.83 17.54
C MET A 177 -23.43 -30.17 16.61
N GLY A 178 -23.18 -30.81 15.46
CA GLY A 178 -24.22 -31.17 14.50
C GLY A 178 -25.19 -32.23 15.03
N PRO A 179 -26.37 -32.39 14.41
CA PRO A 179 -27.40 -33.35 14.84
C PRO A 179 -26.95 -34.82 14.79
N ASN A 180 -25.90 -35.13 14.02
CA ASN A 180 -25.28 -36.45 13.92
C ASN A 180 -24.00 -36.58 14.78
N SER A 181 -23.67 -35.58 15.60
CA SER A 181 -22.46 -35.65 16.43
C SER A 181 -22.64 -36.64 17.57
N ASP A 182 -21.55 -37.25 18.03
CA ASP A 182 -21.58 -38.18 19.16
C ASP A 182 -22.16 -37.55 20.42
N ILE A 183 -21.96 -36.23 20.62
CA ILE A 183 -22.52 -35.48 21.73
C ILE A 183 -24.05 -35.38 21.62
N ALA A 184 -24.57 -35.02 20.44
CA ALA A 184 -26.02 -34.99 20.17
C ALA A 184 -26.65 -36.39 20.28
N LEU A 185 -25.92 -37.42 19.85
CA LEU A 185 -26.35 -38.82 19.91
C LEU A 185 -26.37 -39.36 21.35
N LEU A 186 -25.40 -38.99 22.18
CA LEU A 186 -25.39 -39.34 23.60
C LEU A 186 -26.48 -38.61 24.39
N ALA A 187 -26.71 -37.33 24.10
CA ALA A 187 -27.78 -36.55 24.72
C ALA A 187 -29.17 -37.12 24.36
N SER A 188 -29.41 -37.40 23.08
CA SER A 188 -30.68 -37.99 22.61
C SER A 188 -30.91 -39.38 23.20
N ARG A 189 -29.88 -40.23 23.31
CA ARG A 189 -29.99 -41.54 23.98
C ARG A 189 -30.41 -41.43 25.44
N LYS A 190 -29.88 -40.46 26.20
CA LYS A 190 -30.27 -40.22 27.60
C LYS A 190 -31.71 -39.75 27.73
N VAL A 191 -32.16 -38.87 26.83
CA VAL A 191 -33.57 -38.42 26.83
C VAL A 191 -34.50 -39.58 26.43
N ALA A 192 -34.12 -40.38 25.45
CA ALA A 192 -34.88 -41.56 25.02
C ALA A 192 -35.02 -42.62 26.12
N SER A 193 -33.98 -42.87 26.91
CA SER A 193 -34.06 -43.84 28.02
C SER A 193 -34.96 -43.36 29.15
N VAL A 194 -34.88 -42.08 29.54
CA VAL A 194 -35.76 -41.51 30.58
C VAL A 194 -37.21 -41.54 30.14
N THR A 195 -37.51 -41.10 28.91
CA THR A 195 -38.89 -41.13 28.38
C THR A 195 -39.43 -42.55 28.29
N SER A 196 -38.61 -43.53 27.89
CA SER A 196 -39.01 -44.95 27.85
C SER A 196 -39.38 -45.48 29.23
N VAL A 197 -38.60 -45.15 30.27
CA VAL A 197 -38.91 -45.56 31.65
C VAL A 197 -40.22 -44.92 32.13
N VAL A 198 -40.45 -43.65 31.84
CA VAL A 198 -41.70 -42.95 32.22
C VAL A 198 -42.92 -43.55 31.51
N ILE A 199 -42.81 -43.87 30.22
CA ILE A 199 -43.89 -44.53 29.49
C ILE A 199 -44.15 -45.93 30.06
N MET A 200 -43.09 -46.70 30.34
CA MET A 200 -43.21 -48.04 30.88
C MET A 200 -43.88 -48.05 32.26
N THR A 201 -43.46 -47.15 33.15
CA THR A 201 -44.09 -47.03 34.48
C THR A 201 -45.54 -46.59 34.38
N PHE A 202 -45.86 -45.65 33.49
CA PHE A 202 -47.24 -45.24 33.23
C PHE A 202 -48.11 -46.41 32.73
N VAL A 203 -47.62 -47.19 31.76
CA VAL A 203 -48.33 -48.35 31.22
C VAL A 203 -48.58 -49.41 32.32
N ILE A 204 -47.58 -49.68 33.16
CA ILE A 204 -47.72 -50.63 34.28
C ILE A 204 -48.80 -50.16 35.26
N VAL A 205 -48.81 -48.87 35.63
CA VAL A 205 -49.83 -48.29 36.53
C VAL A 205 -51.22 -48.42 35.93
N VAL A 206 -51.38 -48.11 34.63
CA VAL A 206 -52.67 -48.25 33.94
C VAL A 206 -53.13 -49.71 33.92
N MET A 207 -52.23 -50.67 33.64
CA MET A 207 -52.56 -52.10 33.67
C MET A 207 -53.00 -52.57 35.06
N PHE A 208 -52.38 -52.09 36.13
CA PHE A 208 -52.76 -52.43 37.51
C PHE A 208 -54.12 -51.86 37.93
N ILE A 209 -54.53 -50.71 37.37
CA ILE A 209 -55.82 -50.09 37.67
C ILE A 209 -56.95 -50.72 36.83
N ALA A 210 -56.63 -51.20 35.62
CA ALA A 210 -57.61 -51.76 34.68
C ALA A 210 -57.79 -53.29 34.77
N GLY A 211 -56.97 -54.01 35.54
CA GLY A 211 -57.08 -55.44 35.80
C GLY A 211 -57.65 -55.73 37.18
#